data_AF-A0A8K0QH72-F1
#
_entry.id   AF-A0A8K0QH72-F1
#
_cell.length_a   1.000
_cell.length_b   1.000
_cell.length_c   1.000
_cell.angle_alpha   90.00
_cell.angle_beta   90.00
_cell.angle_gamma   90.00
#
_symmetry.space_group_name_H-M   'P 1'
#
loop_
_entity.id
_entity.type
_entity.pdbx_description
1 polymer ?
#
loop_
_entity_poly.entity_id
_entity_poly.type
_entity_poly.pdbx_seq_one_letter_code
_entity_poly.pdbx_strand_id
1 'polypeptide(L)'
;MTREWISRGNISYPAYAHNARGGVIAQGLYKGVHVSAFQTPIPALELLISYDWQVSMDLHNQETYCESLNVELMRIDSWLSYVGRTYEISHGPKQLLKEAPGYVQLLREEFELDFMNIDLSAKEGGYQDIKGLTENVMDFLTDEELNEAEQLYILVALLRATKVCQFVQAGSNTTEMHEILLKDVQIHLV
;
A
#
# COMPACT_ATOMS: atom_id res chain seq x y z
N MET A 1 -0.07 -5.02 -20.41
CA MET A 1 -0.32 -4.04 -19.31
C MET A 1 -0.30 -4.76 -17.95
N THR A 2 -0.12 -4.06 -16.83
CA THR A 2 -0.05 -4.64 -15.46
C THR A 2 -1.23 -5.57 -15.14
N ARG A 3 -2.43 -5.27 -15.64
CA ARG A 3 -3.61 -6.17 -15.55
C ARG A 3 -3.40 -7.55 -16.19
N GLU A 4 -2.73 -7.60 -17.34
CA GLU A 4 -2.42 -8.87 -18.05
C GLU A 4 -1.39 -9.73 -17.30
N TRP A 5 -0.61 -9.12 -16.39
CA TRP A 5 0.34 -9.85 -15.57
C TRP A 5 -0.38 -10.64 -14.47
N ILE A 6 -1.36 -10.02 -13.81
CA ILE A 6 -2.24 -10.69 -12.82
C ILE A 6 -3.05 -11.80 -13.50
N SER A 7 -3.62 -11.57 -14.69
CA SER A 7 -4.44 -12.58 -15.36
C SER A 7 -3.66 -13.84 -15.80
N ARG A 8 -2.33 -13.78 -15.80
CA ARG A 8 -1.43 -14.93 -16.02
C ARG A 8 -1.07 -15.69 -14.74
N GLY A 9 -1.63 -15.30 -13.59
CA GLY A 9 -1.38 -15.94 -12.29
C GLY A 9 -0.07 -15.52 -11.63
N ASN A 10 0.57 -14.44 -12.08
CA ASN A 10 1.80 -13.95 -11.46
C ASN A 10 1.52 -13.16 -10.18
N ILE A 11 2.47 -13.19 -9.24
CA ILE A 11 2.36 -12.54 -7.92
C ILE A 11 3.38 -11.40 -7.82
N SER A 12 3.04 -10.33 -7.11
CA SER A 12 3.96 -9.26 -6.74
C SER A 12 4.25 -9.23 -5.25
N TYR A 13 5.41 -8.70 -4.88
CA TYR A 13 5.79 -8.44 -3.51
C TYR A 13 6.97 -7.45 -3.47
N PRO A 14 7.05 -6.61 -2.44
CA PRO A 14 8.19 -5.71 -2.26
C PRO A 14 9.43 -6.48 -1.78
N ALA A 15 10.61 -5.89 -1.93
CA ALA A 15 11.87 -6.53 -1.57
C ALA A 15 11.97 -6.90 -0.08
N TYR A 16 11.41 -6.06 0.82
CA TYR A 16 11.40 -6.32 2.26
C TYR A 16 10.50 -7.49 2.67
N ALA A 17 9.52 -7.87 1.84
CA ALA A 17 8.69 -9.05 2.11
C ALA A 17 9.44 -10.37 1.84
N HIS A 18 10.63 -10.32 1.24
CA HIS A 18 11.43 -11.49 0.91
C HIS A 18 12.92 -11.28 1.28
N ASN A 19 13.19 -10.82 2.51
CA ASN A 19 14.55 -10.70 3.06
C ASN A 19 15.52 -9.95 2.13
N ALA A 20 15.10 -8.80 1.58
CA ALA A 20 15.86 -7.96 0.66
C ALA A 20 16.23 -8.62 -0.70
N ARG A 21 15.61 -9.72 -1.12
CA ARG A 21 15.92 -10.40 -2.40
C ARG A 21 15.31 -9.73 -3.64
N GLY A 22 15.29 -8.40 -3.66
CA GLY A 22 14.96 -7.61 -4.84
C GLY A 22 13.47 -7.40 -5.14
N GLY A 23 12.54 -8.19 -4.63
CA GLY A 23 11.10 -7.99 -4.91
C GLY A 23 10.74 -8.07 -6.41
N VAL A 24 9.45 -7.93 -6.72
CA VAL A 24 8.92 -8.08 -8.08
C VAL A 24 8.48 -6.74 -8.65
N ILE A 25 9.00 -6.40 -9.82
CA ILE A 25 8.49 -5.29 -10.65
C ILE A 25 7.57 -5.93 -11.69
N ALA A 26 6.26 -5.66 -11.59
CA ALA A 26 5.30 -6.16 -12.56
C ALA A 26 5.52 -5.55 -13.95
N GLN A 27 5.05 -6.24 -14.99
CA GLN A 27 5.14 -5.68 -16.34
C GLN A 27 4.19 -4.48 -16.49
N GLY A 28 4.70 -3.36 -16.99
CA GLY A 28 3.91 -2.14 -17.15
C GLY A 28 4.73 -0.98 -17.69
N LEU A 29 4.04 0.13 -18.01
CA LEU A 29 4.66 1.41 -18.25
C LEU A 29 4.70 2.17 -16.93
N TYR A 30 5.86 2.70 -16.57
CA TYR A 30 6.09 3.47 -15.36
C TYR A 30 6.54 4.87 -15.76
N LYS A 31 5.69 5.88 -15.50
CA LYS A 31 6.07 7.27 -15.75
C LYS A 31 7.11 7.70 -14.71
N GLY A 32 8.29 8.12 -15.15
CA GLY A 32 9.31 8.66 -14.25
C GLY A 32 8.92 10.06 -13.75
N VAL A 33 9.14 10.31 -12.46
CA VAL A 33 9.03 11.62 -11.82
C VAL A 33 10.35 11.94 -11.10
N HIS A 34 10.73 13.21 -11.13
CA HIS A 34 11.90 13.68 -10.39
C HIS A 34 11.46 14.10 -8.99
N VAL A 35 12.08 13.50 -7.98
CA VAL A 35 11.90 13.81 -6.56
C VAL A 35 13.28 14.15 -6.03
N SER A 36 13.43 15.28 -5.35
CA SER A 36 14.72 15.84 -4.91
C SER A 36 15.55 14.87 -4.07
N ALA A 37 14.88 14.04 -3.27
CA ALA A 37 15.49 13.03 -2.43
C ALA A 37 16.21 11.90 -3.20
N PHE A 38 16.00 11.78 -4.51
CA PHE A 38 16.56 10.71 -5.35
C PHE A 38 17.43 11.26 -6.48
N GLN A 39 18.59 10.64 -6.69
CA GLN A 39 19.54 11.00 -7.76
C GLN A 39 18.98 10.72 -9.16
N THR A 40 18.11 9.71 -9.28
CA THR A 40 17.48 9.32 -10.54
C THR A 40 15.97 9.44 -10.47
N PRO A 41 15.29 9.71 -11.60
CA PRO A 41 13.83 9.66 -11.64
C PRO A 41 13.31 8.30 -11.13
N ILE A 42 12.30 8.36 -10.28
CA ILE A 42 11.60 7.18 -9.77
C ILE A 42 10.22 7.07 -10.43
N PRO A 43 9.60 5.87 -10.48
CA PRO A 43 8.23 5.74 -10.95
C PRO A 43 7.26 6.63 -10.15
N ALA A 44 6.31 7.25 -10.83
CA ALA A 44 5.17 7.88 -10.18
C ALA A 44 4.37 6.81 -9.43
N LEU A 45 3.93 7.12 -8.21
CA LEU A 45 2.99 6.27 -7.49
C LEU A 45 1.59 6.50 -8.06
N GLU A 46 1.11 5.56 -8.86
CA GLU A 46 -0.22 5.61 -9.44
C GLU A 46 -1.23 4.91 -8.52
N LEU A 47 -1.93 5.70 -7.70
CA LEU A 47 -3.04 5.23 -6.88
C LEU A 47 -4.33 5.21 -7.71
N LEU A 48 -5.19 4.24 -7.43
CA LEU A 48 -6.41 4.01 -8.21
C LEU A 48 -7.50 5.06 -7.91
N ILE A 49 -7.32 5.85 -6.86
CA ILE A 49 -8.41 6.49 -6.14
C ILE A 49 -8.17 8.00 -6.09
N SER A 50 -9.13 8.80 -6.58
CA SER A 50 -9.13 10.26 -6.38
C SER A 50 -9.45 10.61 -4.93
N TYR A 51 -9.05 11.80 -4.48
CA TYR A 51 -9.39 12.35 -3.17
C TYR A 51 -10.90 12.19 -2.83
N ASP A 52 -11.79 12.30 -3.82
CA ASP A 52 -13.24 12.19 -3.66
C ASP A 52 -13.70 10.82 -3.12
N TRP A 53 -12.96 9.76 -3.38
CA TRP A 53 -13.26 8.41 -2.90
C TRP A 53 -12.63 8.13 -1.54
N GLN A 54 -11.55 8.83 -1.16
CA GLN A 54 -11.01 8.78 0.21
C GLN A 54 -11.96 9.40 1.23
N VAL A 55 -12.83 10.32 0.81
CA VAL A 55 -13.74 11.07 1.69
C VAL A 55 -15.20 10.62 1.62
N SER A 56 -15.55 9.66 0.73
CA SER A 56 -16.95 9.25 0.50
C SER A 56 -17.18 7.78 0.85
N MET A 57 -17.90 7.53 1.94
CA MET A 57 -18.27 6.18 2.40
C MET A 57 -19.05 5.38 1.34
N ASP A 58 -19.82 6.04 0.49
CA ASP A 58 -20.72 5.43 -0.50
C ASP A 58 -19.98 4.84 -1.72
N LEU A 59 -18.70 5.14 -1.92
CA LEU A 59 -17.91 4.66 -3.05
C LEU A 59 -17.12 3.37 -2.75
N HIS A 60 -17.13 2.88 -1.50
CA HIS A 60 -16.35 1.73 -1.03
C HIS A 60 -16.93 0.35 -1.39
N ASN A 61 -17.60 0.16 -2.53
CA ASN A 61 -18.00 -1.18 -2.95
C ASN A 61 -16.78 -1.98 -3.43
N GLN A 62 -16.04 -2.55 -2.47
CA GLN A 62 -14.79 -3.26 -2.71
C GLN A 62 -14.97 -4.51 -3.59
N GLU A 63 -16.14 -5.17 -3.57
CA GLU A 63 -16.45 -6.29 -4.47
C GLU A 63 -16.46 -5.85 -5.94
N THR A 64 -17.00 -4.68 -6.23
CA THR A 64 -17.08 -4.14 -7.60
C THR A 64 -15.70 -3.72 -8.13
N TYR A 65 -14.80 -3.30 -7.24
CA TYR A 65 -13.48 -2.76 -7.61
C TYR A 65 -12.31 -3.70 -7.34
N CYS A 66 -12.56 -4.96 -6.96
CA CYS A 66 -11.52 -5.91 -6.53
C CYS A 66 -10.36 -6.06 -7.53
N GLU A 67 -10.63 -6.19 -8.84
CA GLU A 67 -9.58 -6.28 -9.86
C GLU A 67 -8.72 -5.00 -9.91
N SER A 68 -9.37 -3.83 -9.87
CA SER A 68 -8.70 -2.55 -9.93
C SER A 68 -7.85 -2.31 -8.68
N LEU A 69 -8.39 -2.64 -7.52
CA LEU A 69 -7.65 -2.62 -6.27
C LEU A 69 -6.43 -3.57 -6.37
N ASN A 70 -6.58 -4.82 -6.85
CA ASN A 70 -5.44 -5.74 -6.99
C ASN A 70 -4.34 -5.18 -7.90
N VAL A 71 -4.72 -4.47 -8.97
CA VAL A 71 -3.76 -3.77 -9.83
C VAL A 71 -3.06 -2.63 -9.08
N GLU A 72 -3.76 -1.87 -8.24
CA GLU A 72 -3.18 -0.82 -7.38
C GLU A 72 -2.13 -1.42 -6.43
N LEU A 73 -2.48 -2.49 -5.71
CA LEU A 73 -1.56 -3.14 -4.78
C LEU A 73 -0.30 -3.65 -5.50
N MET A 74 -0.47 -4.26 -6.68
CA MET A 74 0.65 -4.73 -7.47
C MET A 74 1.55 -3.59 -7.97
N ARG A 75 0.96 -2.42 -8.27
CA ARG A 75 1.71 -1.22 -8.64
C ARG A 75 2.48 -0.66 -7.45
N ILE A 76 1.91 -0.67 -6.24
CA ILE A 76 2.60 -0.30 -5.01
C ILE A 76 3.77 -1.26 -4.74
N ASP A 77 3.55 -2.58 -4.84
CA ASP A 77 4.62 -3.58 -4.69
C ASP A 77 5.74 -3.39 -5.72
N SER A 78 5.37 -3.07 -6.97
CA SER A 78 6.33 -2.78 -8.05
C SER A 78 7.11 -1.50 -7.79
N TRP A 79 6.44 -0.46 -7.28
CA TRP A 79 7.05 0.80 -6.90
C TRP A 79 8.08 0.58 -5.78
N LEU A 80 7.70 -0.11 -4.71
CA LEU A 80 8.60 -0.44 -3.60
C LEU A 80 9.78 -1.30 -4.08
N SER A 81 9.55 -2.22 -5.00
CA SER A 81 10.61 -3.02 -5.62
C SER A 81 11.55 -2.16 -6.46
N TYR A 82 11.02 -1.26 -7.29
CA TYR A 82 11.83 -0.37 -8.13
C TYR A 82 12.65 0.59 -7.28
N VAL A 83 11.98 1.32 -6.37
CA VAL A 83 12.62 2.31 -5.50
C VAL A 83 13.58 1.66 -4.52
N GLY A 84 13.29 0.43 -4.07
CA GLY A 84 14.21 -0.37 -3.28
C GLY A 84 15.54 -0.70 -3.97
N ARG A 85 15.63 -0.55 -5.31
CA ARG A 85 16.87 -0.72 -6.07
C ARG A 85 17.65 0.59 -6.26
N THR A 86 17.11 1.74 -5.87
CA THR A 86 17.86 3.01 -5.96
C THR A 86 18.96 3.02 -4.91
N TYR A 87 19.97 3.87 -5.11
CA TYR A 87 21.13 3.92 -4.22
C TYR A 87 20.71 4.32 -2.80
N GLU A 88 19.80 5.29 -2.69
CA GLU A 88 19.31 5.87 -1.44
C GLU A 88 18.62 4.84 -0.53
N ILE A 89 17.95 3.83 -1.11
CA ILE A 89 17.27 2.78 -0.33
C ILE A 89 18.13 1.53 -0.19
N SER A 90 18.77 1.08 -1.26
CA SER A 90 19.59 -0.15 -1.23
C SER A 90 20.85 -0.02 -0.39
N HIS A 91 21.40 1.20 -0.29
CA HIS A 91 22.58 1.53 0.51
C HIS A 91 22.25 2.58 1.58
N GLY A 92 20.96 2.78 1.88
CA GLY A 92 20.49 3.70 2.91
C GLY A 92 20.90 3.27 4.32
N PRO A 93 21.13 4.22 5.23
CA PRO A 93 21.63 3.95 6.58
C PRO A 93 20.69 3.06 7.40
N LYS A 94 19.37 3.14 7.18
CA LYS A 94 18.37 2.39 7.96
C LYS A 94 18.04 1.02 7.38
N GLN A 95 18.73 0.60 6.31
CA GLN A 95 18.61 -0.75 5.73
C GLN A 95 17.16 -1.18 5.45
N LEU A 96 16.34 -0.28 4.88
CA LEU A 96 14.90 -0.47 4.76
C LEU A 96 14.46 -1.68 3.94
N LEU A 97 15.35 -2.27 3.14
CA LEU A 97 15.07 -3.56 2.48
C LEU A 97 14.90 -4.73 3.46
N LYS A 98 15.25 -4.54 4.73
CA LYS A 98 15.02 -5.50 5.82
C LYS A 98 14.18 -4.91 6.94
N GLU A 99 14.46 -3.68 7.32
CA GLU A 99 13.91 -3.07 8.53
C GLU A 99 12.55 -2.36 8.31
N ALA A 100 12.12 -2.16 7.05
CA ALA A 100 10.85 -1.49 6.77
C ALA A 100 9.62 -2.06 7.52
N PRO A 101 9.46 -3.40 7.70
CA PRO A 101 8.37 -3.93 8.51
C PRO A 101 8.37 -3.44 9.95
N GLY A 102 9.55 -3.26 10.56
CA GLY A 102 9.69 -2.72 11.92
C GLY A 102 9.21 -1.27 12.01
N TYR A 103 9.62 -0.43 11.05
CA TYR A 103 9.15 0.97 10.98
C TYR A 103 7.64 1.08 10.73
N VAL A 104 7.08 0.22 9.87
CA VAL A 104 5.62 0.16 9.66
C VAL A 104 4.90 -0.22 10.94
N GLN A 105 5.45 -1.15 11.73
CA GLN A 105 4.89 -1.51 13.03
C GLN A 105 4.95 -0.34 14.02
N LEU A 106 6.09 0.34 14.14
CA LEU A 106 6.26 1.50 15.02
C LEU A 106 5.26 2.62 14.67
N LEU A 107 5.16 2.98 13.39
CA LEU A 107 4.18 3.97 12.93
C LEU A 107 2.74 3.56 13.24
N ARG A 108 2.43 2.27 13.07
CA ARG A 108 1.10 1.78 13.41
C ARG A 108 0.86 1.92 14.90
N GLU A 109 1.77 1.47 15.76
CA GLU A 109 1.60 1.53 17.22
C GLU A 109 1.47 2.97 17.73
N GLU A 110 2.25 3.90 17.18
CA GLU A 110 2.23 5.31 17.58
C GLU A 110 0.94 6.01 17.13
N PHE A 111 0.52 5.81 15.87
CA PHE A 111 -0.54 6.60 15.26
C PHE A 111 -1.87 5.84 15.05
N GLU A 112 -2.04 4.63 15.60
CA GLU A 112 -3.25 3.81 15.38
C GLU A 112 -4.53 4.58 15.73
N LEU A 113 -4.55 5.21 16.90
CA LEU A 113 -5.71 5.97 17.37
C LEU A 113 -5.96 7.22 16.51
N ASP A 114 -4.91 7.89 16.06
CA ASP A 114 -5.05 9.07 15.21
C ASP A 114 -5.63 8.68 13.84
N PHE A 115 -5.11 7.61 13.22
CA PHE A 115 -5.63 7.10 11.96
C PHE A 115 -7.08 6.61 12.07
N MET A 116 -7.50 6.08 13.22
CA MET A 116 -8.87 5.64 13.43
C MET A 116 -9.85 6.80 13.66
N ASN A 117 -9.40 7.91 14.23
CA ASN A 117 -10.28 8.99 14.69
C ASN A 117 -10.19 10.27 13.83
N ILE A 118 -9.29 10.32 12.85
CA ILE A 118 -9.09 11.47 11.98
C ILE A 118 -10.37 11.83 11.21
N ASP A 119 -10.70 13.13 11.20
CA ASP A 119 -11.75 13.65 10.32
C ASP A 119 -11.23 13.73 8.88
N LEU A 120 -11.72 12.83 8.02
CA LEU A 120 -11.39 12.80 6.61
C LEU A 120 -12.20 13.81 5.77
N SER A 121 -13.02 14.66 6.39
CA SER A 121 -13.87 15.59 5.65
C SER A 121 -13.06 16.69 4.95
N ALA A 122 -13.49 17.05 3.74
CA ALA A 122 -12.89 18.14 2.96
C ALA A 122 -13.32 19.55 3.43
N LYS A 123 -13.92 19.68 4.61
CA LYS A 123 -14.42 20.94 5.19
C LYS A 123 -13.41 21.51 6.19
N GLU A 124 -13.66 22.74 6.66
CA GLU A 124 -12.89 23.32 7.78
C GLU A 124 -12.98 22.40 9.01
N GLY A 125 -11.82 21.95 9.51
CA GLY A 125 -11.68 20.83 10.46
C GLY A 125 -10.80 19.74 9.87
N GLY A 126 -11.37 18.84 9.06
CA GLY A 126 -10.67 17.66 8.53
C GLY A 126 -9.39 17.96 7.73
N TYR A 127 -9.33 19.01 6.91
CA TYR A 127 -8.07 19.36 6.24
C TYR A 127 -6.95 19.75 7.22
N GLN A 128 -7.29 20.47 8.29
CA GLN A 128 -6.32 20.85 9.32
C GLN A 128 -5.86 19.63 10.12
N ASP A 129 -6.78 18.72 10.44
CA ASP A 129 -6.47 17.47 11.13
C ASP A 129 -5.55 16.58 10.27
N ILE A 130 -5.84 16.43 8.97
CA ILE A 130 -4.98 15.70 8.02
C ILE A 130 -3.59 16.32 7.94
N LYS A 131 -3.50 17.65 7.86
CA LYS A 131 -2.22 18.35 7.80
C LYS A 131 -1.43 18.15 9.09
N GLY A 132 -2.07 18.31 10.25
CA GLY A 132 -1.45 18.13 11.56
C GLY A 132 -0.95 16.70 11.78
N LEU A 133 -1.76 15.69 11.42
CA LEU A 133 -1.32 14.30 11.51
C LEU A 133 -0.16 14.01 10.55
N THR A 134 -0.19 14.57 9.33
CA THR A 134 0.90 14.42 8.36
C THR A 134 2.20 15.02 8.93
N GLU A 135 2.15 16.20 9.53
CA GLU A 135 3.30 16.84 10.18
C GLU A 135 3.85 15.95 11.31
N ASN A 136 3.00 15.46 12.21
CA ASN A 136 3.41 14.58 13.31
C ASN A 136 4.08 13.28 12.82
N VAL A 137 3.55 12.66 11.77
CA VAL A 137 4.14 11.46 11.17
C VAL A 137 5.52 11.76 10.56
N MET A 138 5.67 12.91 9.89
CA MET A 138 6.95 13.32 9.32
C MET A 138 7.99 13.66 10.39
N ASP A 139 7.58 14.30 11.48
CA ASP A 139 8.43 14.60 12.62
C ASP A 139 8.91 13.29 13.28
N PHE A 140 8.01 12.33 13.51
CA PHE A 140 8.36 11.00 14.02
C PHE A 140 9.41 10.29 13.14
N LEU A 141 9.21 10.30 11.82
CA LEU A 141 10.17 9.69 10.90
C LEU A 141 11.53 10.43 10.86
N THR A 142 11.52 11.73 11.13
CA THR A 142 12.73 12.53 11.24
C THR A 142 13.47 12.22 12.55
N ASP A 143 12.75 12.02 13.65
CA ASP A 143 13.31 11.63 14.95
C ASP A 143 13.91 10.21 14.91
N GLU A 144 13.35 9.32 14.10
CA GLU A 144 13.93 8.00 13.78
C GLU A 144 15.16 8.09 12.83
N GLU A 145 15.57 9.31 12.48
CA GLU A 145 16.69 9.68 11.61
C GLU A 145 16.61 9.06 10.20
N LEU A 146 15.41 8.83 9.66
CA LEU A 146 15.25 8.45 8.27
C LEU A 146 15.55 9.67 7.39
N ASN A 147 16.35 9.48 6.34
CA ASN A 147 16.52 10.53 5.33
C ASN A 147 15.25 10.67 4.46
N GLU A 148 15.11 11.77 3.71
CA GLU A 148 13.90 12.05 2.91
C GLU A 148 13.47 10.91 1.97
N ALA A 149 14.43 10.19 1.35
CA ALA A 149 14.11 9.07 0.47
C ALA A 149 13.58 7.87 1.27
N GLU A 150 14.21 7.58 2.42
CA GLU A 150 13.79 6.55 3.37
C GLU A 150 12.41 6.85 3.97
N GLN A 151 12.13 8.11 4.31
CA GLN A 151 10.82 8.56 4.79
C GLN A 151 9.73 8.27 3.75
N LEU A 152 9.94 8.69 2.50
CA LEU A 152 8.98 8.41 1.42
C LEU A 152 8.78 6.90 1.23
N TYR A 153 9.85 6.12 1.28
CA TYR A 153 9.78 4.67 1.14
C TYR A 153 8.93 4.03 2.25
N ILE A 154 9.09 4.45 3.50
CA ILE A 154 8.30 3.96 4.64
C ILE A 154 6.83 4.38 4.54
N LEU A 155 6.53 5.61 4.13
CA LEU A 155 5.14 6.04 3.92
C LEU A 155 4.42 5.16 2.88
N VAL A 156 5.10 4.81 1.78
CA VAL A 156 4.54 3.90 0.77
C VAL A 156 4.43 2.46 1.30
N ALA A 157 5.36 2.01 2.14
CA ALA A 157 5.30 0.70 2.80
C ALA A 157 4.11 0.62 3.80
N LEU A 158 3.85 1.69 4.55
CA LEU A 158 2.68 1.81 5.42
C LEU A 158 1.39 1.79 4.60
N LEU A 159 1.30 2.58 3.53
CA LEU A 159 0.17 2.56 2.60
C LEU A 159 -0.09 1.14 2.07
N ARG A 160 0.97 0.43 1.67
CA ARG A 160 0.89 -0.96 1.21
C ARG A 160 0.30 -1.87 2.28
N ALA A 161 0.76 -1.77 3.52
CA ALA A 161 0.25 -2.57 4.64
C ALA A 161 -1.24 -2.31 4.88
N THR A 162 -1.65 -1.04 4.92
CA THR A 162 -3.06 -0.64 5.06
C THR A 162 -3.92 -1.17 3.92
N LYS A 163 -3.46 -1.02 2.67
CA LYS A 163 -4.17 -1.55 1.49
C LYS A 163 -4.36 -3.06 1.58
N VAL A 164 -3.33 -3.82 1.97
CA VAL A 164 -3.44 -5.28 2.19
C VAL A 164 -4.49 -5.61 3.25
N CYS A 165 -4.51 -4.91 4.37
CA CYS A 165 -5.54 -5.11 5.40
C CYS A 165 -6.94 -4.83 4.85
N GLN A 166 -7.11 -3.77 4.05
CA GLN A 166 -8.37 -3.46 3.36
C GLN A 166 -8.81 -4.58 2.43
N PHE A 167 -7.91 -5.22 1.66
CA PHE A 167 -8.26 -6.40 0.85
C PHE A 167 -8.70 -7.59 1.69
N VAL A 168 -7.98 -7.87 2.77
CA VAL A 168 -8.30 -9.00 3.64
C VAL A 168 -9.68 -8.80 4.28
N GLN A 169 -9.99 -7.58 4.70
CA GLN A 169 -11.31 -7.22 5.23
C GLN A 169 -12.41 -7.25 4.16
N ALA A 170 -12.12 -6.77 2.95
CA ALA A 170 -13.04 -6.84 1.82
C ALA A 170 -13.42 -8.28 1.48
N GLY A 171 -12.44 -9.19 1.56
CA GLY A 171 -12.58 -10.58 1.19
C GLY A 171 -12.92 -10.78 -0.29
N SER A 172 -12.73 -12.01 -0.78
CA SER A 172 -13.46 -12.44 -1.96
C SER A 172 -14.91 -12.70 -1.54
N ASN A 173 -15.89 -12.35 -2.36
CA ASN A 173 -17.26 -12.80 -2.14
C ASN A 173 -17.28 -14.34 -2.24
N THR A 174 -17.20 -15.00 -1.09
CA THR A 174 -17.21 -16.46 -0.98
C THR A 174 -18.63 -16.99 -0.85
N THR A 175 -19.66 -16.15 -0.99
CA THR A 175 -21.07 -16.54 -0.85
C THR A 175 -21.42 -17.63 -1.87
N GLU A 176 -20.94 -17.53 -3.11
CA GLU A 176 -21.17 -18.58 -4.11
C GLU A 176 -20.46 -19.90 -3.76
N MET A 177 -19.21 -19.85 -3.29
CA MET A 177 -18.51 -21.06 -2.81
C MET A 177 -19.17 -21.64 -1.57
N HIS A 178 -19.69 -20.79 -0.69
CA HIS A 178 -20.44 -21.19 0.50
C HIS A 178 -21.77 -21.83 0.12
N GLU A 179 -22.49 -21.28 -0.86
CA GLU A 179 -23.71 -21.87 -1.41
C GLU A 179 -23.45 -23.20 -2.11
N ILE A 180 -22.36 -23.33 -2.89
CA ILE A 180 -21.95 -24.58 -3.50
C ILE A 180 -21.64 -25.60 -2.40
N LEU A 181 -20.87 -25.24 -1.38
CA LEU A 181 -20.57 -26.13 -0.25
C LEU A 181 -21.84 -26.52 0.52
N LEU A 182 -22.76 -25.58 0.78
CA LEU A 182 -24.03 -25.87 1.44
C LEU A 182 -24.93 -26.78 0.61
N LYS A 183 -25.01 -26.56 -0.71
CA LYS A 183 -25.82 -27.35 -1.64
C LYS A 183 -25.20 -28.73 -1.93
N ASP A 184 -23.87 -28.83 -2.06
CA ASP A 184 -23.17 -30.09 -2.36
C ASP A 184 -22.95 -30.97 -1.11
N VAL A 185 -22.68 -30.38 0.06
CA VAL A 185 -22.56 -31.15 1.33
C VAL A 185 -23.92 -31.67 1.79
N GLN A 186 -25.02 -30.98 1.48
CA GLN A 186 -26.38 -31.51 1.72
C GLN A 186 -26.76 -32.67 0.79
N ILE A 187 -26.13 -32.82 -0.39
CA ILE A 187 -26.34 -33.97 -1.29
C ILE A 187 -25.63 -35.24 -0.79
N HIS A 188 -24.64 -35.12 0.11
CA HIS A 188 -23.88 -36.26 0.64
C HIS A 188 -24.32 -36.70 2.05
N LEU A 189 -25.42 -36.15 2.57
CA LEU A 189 -25.98 -36.49 3.89
C LEU A 189 -27.45 -36.97 3.82
N VAL A 190 -27.87 -37.58 2.70
CA VAL A 190 -29.13 -38.33 2.59
C VAL A 190 -28.83 -39.81 2.42
#